data_AF-A0A6I5EYE7-F1
#
_entry.id   AF-A0A6I5EYE7-F1
#
_cell.length_a   1.000
_cell.length_b   1.000
_cell.length_c   1.000
_cell.angle_alpha   90.00
_cell.angle_beta   90.00
_cell.angle_gamma   90.00
#
_symmetry.space_group_name_H-M   'P 1'
#
loop_
_entity.id
_entity.type
_entity.pdbx_description
1 polymer ?
#
loop_
_entity_poly.entity_id
_entity_poly.type
_entity_poly.pdbx_seq_one_letter_code
_entity_poly.pdbx_strand_id
1 'polypeptide(L)'
;MVTLTDQSLVVHLVAALTGPRRERSYRRLRELWAACGTGLGMAHPVVASGLPEALPEGAEGLPAPGAVAARRSRDGRLQAILLRHHDLLHLSVALSPAPGEQGSWAEWDRRWAEVCGDAGEWAVGEARLYVAYRGDDGAGGGGATAGPPDVEDAVRAGLPYRSPAPRPRLGAGVRVVRPPVTVWEVAGETGAQQVRRFAAVAVDRGDEPRDVERWLWHQGGGTPAPFARYLAAAAEVRYETRVHAAPDGGAPGRPDHGGAGALVDRALGALDRPATAEDDDRAGELARWRNRLLALTAGSSGLTQRITRVREMRTTVGISEATLRARRDAAGVPADAPGFFAEDLALAHRFVQRLTDDLVYLEADRERARDAVSVLALEAENVLQHRRELTQQRERVLQRRQGTLNLLQSAFLGAVLMVLAAVQAFSYRVPALAPPAVPALIALLGALALLLATLVLWLATPPGERGPGRLGSLLAGLVGGTAGWLAVTVTTHALTGRGSSVVLTWAVALPCFGCGWLFMRRRLRAGTP
;
A
#
# COMPACT_ATOMS: atom_id res chain seq x y z
N MET A 1 -22.59 24.49 54.93
CA MET A 1 -21.54 24.73 53.92
C MET A 1 -20.42 23.73 54.19
N VAL A 2 -20.23 22.77 53.29
CA VAL A 2 -19.21 21.73 53.45
C VAL A 2 -17.82 22.33 53.29
N THR A 3 -16.92 22.04 54.22
CA THR A 3 -15.50 22.46 54.14
C THR A 3 -14.67 21.27 53.67
N LEU A 4 -13.83 21.50 52.66
CA LEU A 4 -12.87 20.51 52.15
C LEU A 4 -11.51 20.68 52.82
N THR A 5 -11.01 19.62 53.44
CA THR A 5 -9.71 19.55 54.10
C THR A 5 -8.71 18.73 53.30
N ASP A 6 -7.42 18.84 53.64
CA ASP A 6 -6.31 18.08 53.04
C ASP A 6 -6.30 18.10 51.51
N GLN A 7 -6.45 19.30 50.94
CA GLN A 7 -6.48 19.49 49.49
C GLN A 7 -5.11 19.15 48.89
N SER A 8 -5.06 17.99 48.24
CA SER A 8 -3.87 17.44 47.59
C SER A 8 -4.11 17.23 46.10
N LEU A 9 -3.03 17.11 45.35
CA LEU A 9 -3.05 16.80 43.92
C LEU A 9 -2.27 15.51 43.67
N VAL A 10 -2.92 14.54 43.06
CA VAL A 10 -2.27 13.35 42.52
C VAL A 10 -2.31 13.42 41.01
N VAL A 11 -1.16 13.21 40.36
CA VAL A 11 -1.04 13.17 38.91
C VAL A 11 -0.56 11.80 38.47
N HIS A 12 -1.23 11.23 37.47
CA HIS A 12 -0.74 10.07 36.74
C HIS A 12 -0.49 10.46 35.29
N LEU A 13 0.76 10.34 34.87
CA LEU A 13 1.18 10.54 33.49
C LEU A 13 1.67 9.21 32.92
N VAL A 14 1.16 8.87 31.75
CA VAL A 14 1.48 7.62 31.05
C VAL A 14 2.23 7.94 29.77
N ALA A 15 3.35 7.25 29.52
CA ALA A 15 4.16 7.39 28.32
C ALA A 15 4.42 6.02 27.68
N ALA A 16 4.40 5.95 26.34
CA ALA A 16 4.62 4.72 25.61
C ALA A 16 6.12 4.34 25.58
N LEU A 17 6.41 3.06 25.79
CA LEU A 17 7.75 2.46 25.64
C LEU A 17 7.94 1.73 24.30
N THR A 18 6.91 1.69 23.47
CA THR A 18 6.95 1.04 22.16
C THR A 18 6.53 2.01 21.06
N GLY A 19 6.74 1.59 19.81
CA GLY A 19 6.38 2.37 18.63
C GLY A 19 7.32 3.54 18.32
N PRO A 20 6.98 4.34 17.29
CA PRO A 20 7.87 5.34 16.70
C PRO A 20 8.21 6.51 17.63
N ARG A 21 7.46 6.68 18.74
CA ARG A 21 7.63 7.78 19.68
C ARG A 21 8.45 7.41 20.93
N ARG A 22 8.81 6.12 21.12
CA ARG A 22 9.50 5.59 22.30
C ARG A 22 10.62 6.50 22.81
N GLU A 23 11.60 6.81 21.95
CA GLU A 23 12.77 7.59 22.35
C GLU A 23 12.42 9.02 22.76
N ARG A 24 11.49 9.65 22.04
CA ARG A 24 11.02 11.00 22.37
C ARG A 24 10.25 11.00 23.68
N SER A 25 9.33 10.05 23.87
CA SER A 25 8.53 9.92 25.08
C SER A 25 9.40 9.65 26.31
N TYR A 26 10.39 8.74 26.20
CA TYR A 26 11.33 8.47 27.29
C TYR A 26 12.19 9.69 27.65
N ARG A 27 12.73 10.39 26.64
CA ARG A 27 13.52 11.60 26.86
C ARG A 27 12.73 12.68 27.58
N ARG A 28 11.51 12.98 27.13
CA ARG A 28 10.62 13.97 27.75
C ARG A 28 10.24 13.58 29.18
N LEU A 29 9.97 12.31 29.41
CA LEU A 29 9.71 11.81 30.75
C LEU A 29 10.92 11.97 31.69
N ARG A 30 12.14 11.75 31.18
CA ARG A 30 13.38 11.96 31.96
C ARG A 30 13.62 13.44 32.27
N GLU A 31 13.34 14.32 31.32
CA GLU A 31 13.35 15.78 31.55
C GLU A 31 12.35 16.18 32.63
N LEU A 32 11.12 15.67 32.56
CA LEU A 32 10.08 15.90 33.57
C LEU A 32 10.49 15.36 34.94
N TRP A 33 11.05 14.15 34.98
CA TRP A 33 11.56 13.55 36.21
C TRP A 33 12.60 14.48 36.87
N ALA A 34 13.58 14.96 36.10
CA ALA A 34 14.57 15.92 36.57
C ALA A 34 13.93 17.24 37.04
N ALA A 35 12.94 17.76 36.31
CA ALA A 35 12.21 18.97 36.66
C ALA A 35 11.40 18.84 37.97
N CYS A 36 10.88 17.66 38.30
CA CYS A 36 10.31 17.40 39.63
C CYS A 36 11.36 17.57 40.74
N GLY A 37 12.62 17.22 40.46
CA GLY A 37 13.72 17.39 41.42
C GLY A 37 14.03 18.86 41.70
N THR A 38 14.16 19.67 40.65
CA THR A 38 14.53 21.09 40.77
C THR A 38 13.34 22.02 41.07
N GLY A 39 12.21 21.84 40.38
CA GLY A 39 11.03 22.70 40.49
C GLY A 39 10.11 22.38 41.66
N LEU A 40 10.00 21.11 42.06
CA LEU A 40 9.21 20.68 43.23
C LEU A 40 10.09 20.33 44.44
N GLY A 41 11.41 20.47 44.33
CA GLY A 41 12.34 20.12 45.41
C GLY A 41 12.38 18.63 45.75
N MET A 42 11.96 17.74 44.84
CA MET A 42 11.96 16.29 45.05
C MET A 42 13.35 15.68 44.79
N ALA A 43 14.36 16.11 45.55
CA ALA A 43 15.75 15.74 45.36
C ALA A 43 16.24 14.64 46.34
N HIS A 44 15.34 14.02 47.11
CA HIS A 44 15.71 13.04 48.13
C HIS A 44 15.17 11.64 47.82
N PRO A 45 15.85 10.57 48.29
CA PRO A 45 15.41 9.21 48.06
C PRO A 45 14.20 8.88 48.94
N VAL A 46 13.32 8.03 48.41
CA VAL A 46 12.29 7.36 49.21
C VAL A 46 12.92 6.10 49.81
N VAL A 47 13.68 6.26 50.90
CA VAL A 47 14.52 5.18 51.49
C VAL A 47 13.75 3.86 51.70
N ALA A 48 12.48 3.95 52.13
CA ALA A 48 11.64 2.78 52.38
C ALA A 48 11.34 1.93 51.14
N SER A 49 11.50 2.47 49.92
CA SER A 49 11.24 1.74 48.68
C SER A 49 12.46 0.99 48.14
N GLY A 50 13.68 1.35 48.57
CA GLY A 50 14.93 0.81 48.03
C GLY A 50 15.16 1.14 46.54
N LEU A 51 14.37 2.05 45.96
CA LEU A 51 14.45 2.40 44.54
C LEU A 51 15.50 3.48 44.29
N PRO A 52 16.14 3.48 43.11
CA PRO A 52 17.07 4.53 42.72
C PRO A 52 16.34 5.88 42.50
N GLU A 53 17.08 6.97 42.66
CA GLU A 53 16.58 8.32 42.38
C GLU A 53 16.72 8.71 40.90
N ALA A 54 17.78 8.22 40.25
CA ALA A 54 18.13 8.54 38.87
C ALA A 54 17.50 7.54 37.90
N LEU A 55 17.09 8.04 36.73
CA LEU A 55 16.64 7.20 35.62
C LEU A 55 17.82 6.80 34.73
N PRO A 56 17.80 5.61 34.12
CA PRO A 56 18.77 5.22 33.10
C PRO A 56 18.86 6.23 31.95
N GLU A 57 20.02 6.32 31.29
CA GLU A 57 20.20 7.27 30.20
C GLU A 57 19.28 6.96 29.00
N GLY A 58 19.12 5.68 28.66
CA GLY A 58 18.26 5.21 27.57
C GLY A 58 17.17 4.25 28.04
N ALA A 59 16.12 4.12 27.24
CA ALA A 59 14.99 3.23 27.53
C ALA A 59 15.37 1.74 27.58
N GLU A 60 16.53 1.37 27.02
CA GLU A 60 17.09 0.02 27.01
C GLU A 60 17.64 -0.39 28.39
N GLY A 61 18.05 0.58 29.21
CA GLY A 61 18.54 0.34 30.58
C GLY A 61 17.43 0.22 31.62
N LEU A 62 16.16 0.28 31.20
CA LEU A 62 15.03 0.15 32.13
C LEU A 62 14.92 -1.27 32.67
N PRO A 63 14.63 -1.43 33.98
CA PRO A 63 14.46 -2.75 34.59
C PRO A 63 13.22 -3.45 34.02
N ALA A 64 13.04 -4.72 34.42
CA ALA A 64 11.83 -5.49 34.18
C ALA A 64 10.58 -4.75 34.71
N PRO A 65 9.36 -5.11 34.26
CA PRO A 65 8.12 -4.48 34.73
C PRO A 65 8.05 -4.42 36.27
N GLY A 66 7.69 -3.26 36.80
CA GLY A 66 7.74 -2.97 38.23
C GLY A 66 8.06 -1.50 38.51
N ALA A 67 8.42 -1.18 39.75
CA ALA A 67 8.91 0.14 40.10
C ALA A 67 10.33 0.38 39.54
N VAL A 68 10.54 1.56 38.98
CA VAL A 68 11.78 1.95 38.30
C VAL A 68 12.59 2.90 39.19
N ALA A 69 11.95 3.95 39.69
CA ALA A 69 12.59 4.99 40.48
C ALA A 69 11.59 5.69 41.39
N ALA A 70 12.07 6.27 42.50
CA ALA A 70 11.26 7.06 43.41
C ALA A 70 12.06 8.26 43.95
N ARG A 71 11.38 9.39 44.14
CA ARG A 71 11.94 10.61 44.74
C ARG A 71 10.92 11.30 45.62
N ARG A 72 11.40 12.08 46.59
CA ARG A 72 10.56 12.89 47.49
C ARG A 72 11.19 14.24 47.81
N SER A 73 10.36 15.16 48.26
CA SER A 73 10.81 16.39 48.91
C SER A 73 11.44 16.10 50.27
N ARG A 74 12.21 17.08 50.79
CA ARG A 74 12.92 16.94 52.07
C ARG A 74 12.00 16.65 53.25
N ASP A 75 10.82 17.25 53.25
CA ASP A 75 9.76 17.07 54.24
C ASP A 75 8.86 15.85 53.96
N GLY A 76 9.09 15.14 52.85
CA GLY A 76 8.34 13.93 52.46
C GLY A 76 6.92 14.17 51.95
N ARG A 77 6.47 15.43 51.87
CA ARG A 77 5.10 15.82 51.48
C ARG A 77 4.82 15.66 49.99
N LEU A 78 5.86 15.81 49.18
CA LEU A 78 5.80 15.68 47.74
C LEU A 78 6.57 14.43 47.34
N GLN A 79 5.95 13.55 46.56
CA GLN A 79 6.56 12.29 46.15
C GLN A 79 6.29 12.02 44.68
N ALA A 80 7.26 11.42 44.00
CA ALA A 80 7.10 10.92 42.65
C ALA A 80 7.64 9.50 42.54
N ILE A 81 6.91 8.64 41.86
CA ILE A 81 7.28 7.25 41.60
C ILE A 81 7.10 6.98 40.13
N LEU A 82 8.14 6.42 39.51
CA LEU A 82 8.08 5.92 38.14
C LEU A 82 7.96 4.41 38.17
N LEU A 83 6.97 3.88 37.46
CA LEU A 83 6.77 2.45 37.27
C LEU A 83 6.76 2.10 35.79
N ARG A 84 7.22 0.89 35.47
CA ARG A 84 7.05 0.25 34.18
C ARG A 84 5.94 -0.77 34.29
N HIS A 85 4.88 -0.60 33.52
CA HIS A 85 3.78 -1.53 33.43
C HIS A 85 3.61 -1.96 31.97
N HIS A 86 4.04 -3.18 31.64
CA HIS A 86 4.11 -3.67 30.26
C HIS A 86 4.91 -2.70 29.36
N ASP A 87 4.25 -2.19 28.32
CA ASP A 87 4.79 -1.30 27.30
C ASP A 87 4.58 0.18 27.64
N LEU A 88 4.27 0.48 28.91
CA LEU A 88 4.00 1.83 29.39
C LEU A 88 4.92 2.19 30.57
N LEU A 89 5.32 3.46 30.63
CA LEU A 89 5.86 4.11 31.81
C LEU A 89 4.78 4.95 32.48
N HIS A 90 4.61 4.75 33.79
CA HIS A 90 3.64 5.42 34.63
C HIS A 90 4.40 6.28 35.63
N LEU A 91 4.40 7.59 35.41
CA LEU A 91 4.83 8.55 36.41
C LEU A 91 3.62 8.92 37.26
N SER A 92 3.70 8.61 38.55
CA SER A 92 2.75 9.11 39.52
C SER A 92 3.46 10.19 40.34
N VAL A 93 2.84 11.37 40.49
CA VAL A 93 3.27 12.45 41.40
C VAL A 93 2.18 12.81 42.42
N ALA A 94 2.50 12.89 43.70
CA ALA A 94 1.60 13.31 44.77
C ALA A 94 2.13 14.58 45.41
N LEU A 95 1.26 15.59 45.51
CA LEU A 95 1.52 16.88 46.14
C LEU A 95 0.51 17.07 47.26
N SER A 96 0.97 16.91 48.50
CA SER A 96 0.13 17.03 49.69
C SER A 96 0.58 18.22 50.57
N PRO A 97 -0.35 18.87 51.29
CA PRO A 97 -0.01 19.91 52.25
C PRO A 97 0.76 19.35 53.46
N ALA A 98 1.31 20.23 54.30
CA ALA A 98 1.80 19.81 55.61
C ALA A 98 0.67 19.25 56.48
N PRO A 99 1.00 18.41 57.47
CA PRO A 99 0.10 18.18 58.60
C PRO A 99 -0.34 19.52 59.22
N GLY A 100 -1.64 19.79 59.26
CA GLY A 100 -2.22 21.02 59.79
C GLY A 100 -2.34 22.18 58.78
N GLU A 101 -1.89 22.02 57.55
CA GLU A 101 -2.13 22.98 56.45
C GLU A 101 -3.28 22.48 55.56
N GLN A 102 -4.16 23.39 55.11
CA GLN A 102 -5.32 22.99 54.28
C GLN A 102 -4.96 22.66 52.82
N GLY A 103 -3.81 23.14 52.31
CA GLY A 103 -3.45 23.04 50.90
C GLY A 103 -4.40 23.82 49.97
N SER A 104 -4.08 23.88 48.69
CA SER A 104 -4.97 24.45 47.67
C SER A 104 -4.81 23.72 46.35
N TRP A 105 -5.90 23.17 45.82
CA TRP A 105 -5.88 22.52 44.50
C TRP A 105 -5.38 23.46 43.39
N ALA A 106 -5.74 24.75 43.44
CA ALA A 106 -5.29 25.73 42.45
C ALA A 106 -3.79 26.01 42.53
N GLU A 107 -3.21 26.03 43.74
CA GLU A 107 -1.78 26.16 43.92
C GLU A 107 -1.04 24.93 43.37
N TRP A 108 -1.48 23.73 43.74
CA TRP A 108 -0.85 22.49 43.30
C TRP A 108 -0.94 22.31 41.78
N ASP A 109 -2.09 22.63 41.17
CA ASP A 109 -2.26 22.57 39.73
C ASP A 109 -1.30 23.52 39.00
N ARG A 110 -1.13 24.74 39.53
CA ARG A 110 -0.19 25.72 38.97
C ARG A 110 1.25 25.23 39.07
N ARG A 111 1.68 24.76 40.24
CA ARG A 111 3.05 24.25 40.45
C ARG A 111 3.34 23.04 39.58
N TRP A 112 2.38 22.13 39.43
CA TRP A 112 2.50 21.01 38.50
C TRP A 112 2.57 21.48 37.04
N ALA A 113 1.71 22.41 36.63
CA ALA A 113 1.71 22.94 35.27
C ALA A 113 3.02 23.67 34.90
N GLU A 114 3.66 24.36 35.86
CA GLU A 114 4.97 24.99 35.68
C GLU A 114 6.08 23.96 35.43
N VAL A 115 5.99 22.77 36.04
CA VAL A 115 6.99 21.70 35.95
C VAL A 115 6.77 20.78 34.76
N CYS A 116 5.52 20.37 34.52
CA CYS A 116 5.15 19.49 33.41
C CYS A 116 5.17 20.21 32.06
N GLY A 117 4.80 21.50 32.06
CA GLY A 117 4.51 22.21 30.83
C GLY A 117 3.32 21.59 30.10
N ASP A 118 3.35 21.63 28.77
CA ASP A 118 2.40 20.90 27.93
C ASP A 118 2.88 19.46 27.71
N ALA A 119 2.13 18.50 28.24
CA ALA A 119 2.39 17.09 28.03
C ALA A 119 2.33 16.72 26.53
N GLY A 120 1.58 17.46 25.70
CA GLY A 120 1.59 17.37 24.23
C GLY A 120 1.57 15.94 23.67
N GLU A 121 1.94 15.74 22.41
CA GLU A 121 1.80 14.41 21.78
C GLU A 121 2.74 13.29 22.29
N TRP A 122 3.62 13.56 23.26
CA TRP A 122 4.58 12.57 23.75
C TRP A 122 4.02 11.65 24.84
N ALA A 123 3.02 12.10 25.59
CA ALA A 123 2.30 11.28 26.56
C ALA A 123 1.19 10.44 25.89
N VAL A 124 0.85 9.29 26.46
CA VAL A 124 -0.38 8.56 26.12
C VAL A 124 -1.58 9.31 26.71
N GLY A 125 -1.44 9.75 27.95
CA GLY A 125 -2.38 10.63 28.64
C GLY A 125 -1.87 11.08 30.00
N GLU A 126 -2.54 12.09 30.53
CA GLU A 126 -2.32 12.63 31.87
C GLU A 126 -3.68 12.69 32.60
N ALA A 127 -3.70 12.29 33.87
CA ALA A 127 -4.85 12.43 34.74
C ALA A 127 -4.43 13.17 36.00
N ARG A 128 -5.16 14.25 36.33
CA ARG A 128 -5.00 15.05 37.54
C ARG A 128 -6.17 14.79 38.47
N LEU A 129 -5.86 14.39 39.70
CA LEU A 129 -6.81 14.03 40.73
C LEU A 129 -6.70 15.06 41.86
N TYR A 130 -7.70 15.93 41.96
CA TYR A 130 -7.88 16.86 43.05
C TYR A 130 -8.53 16.12 44.22
N VAL A 131 -7.72 15.74 45.20
CA VAL A 131 -8.16 14.91 46.33
C VAL A 131 -8.41 15.79 47.54
N ALA A 132 -9.53 15.58 48.23
CA ALA A 132 -9.83 16.24 49.49
C ALA A 132 -10.70 15.35 50.38
N TYR A 133 -10.80 15.76 51.63
CA TYR A 133 -11.62 15.10 52.64
C TYR A 133 -12.70 16.06 53.15
N ARG A 134 -13.79 15.51 53.66
CA ARG A 134 -14.85 16.26 54.34
C ARG A 134 -15.12 15.65 55.70
N GLY A 135 -15.56 16.45 56.67
CA GLY A 135 -15.99 15.95 57.97
C GLY A 135 -17.13 14.92 57.85
N ASP A 136 -17.17 13.99 58.80
CA ASP A 136 -18.31 13.08 58.97
C ASP A 136 -19.42 13.81 59.75
N ASP A 137 -20.44 14.27 59.04
CA ASP A 137 -21.57 14.98 59.66
C ASP A 137 -22.54 14.03 60.39
N GLY A 138 -22.25 12.73 60.52
CA GLY A 138 -23.00 11.77 61.33
C GLY A 138 -24.43 11.44 60.85
N ALA A 139 -24.94 12.14 59.84
CA ALA A 139 -26.25 11.87 59.23
C ALA A 139 -26.16 10.71 58.22
N GLY A 140 -26.11 9.49 58.75
CA GLY A 140 -26.23 8.27 57.95
C GLY A 140 -27.64 8.08 57.38
N GLY A 141 -27.71 7.48 56.19
CA GLY A 141 -28.88 6.70 55.77
C GLY A 141 -29.42 6.99 54.37
N GLY A 142 -29.11 6.09 53.43
CA GLY A 142 -30.07 5.67 52.41
C GLY A 142 -30.36 6.61 51.22
N GLY A 143 -29.79 6.26 50.07
CA GLY A 143 -30.47 6.39 48.78
C GLY A 143 -30.56 7.79 48.15
N ALA A 144 -29.52 8.22 47.44
CA ALA A 144 -29.64 8.96 46.18
C ALA A 144 -28.26 9.06 45.51
N THR A 145 -28.27 9.08 44.18
CA THR A 145 -27.16 8.89 43.24
C THR A 145 -26.25 10.12 43.02
N ALA A 146 -26.23 11.10 43.93
CA ALA A 146 -25.39 12.29 43.83
C ALA A 146 -24.75 12.61 45.18
N GLY A 147 -23.55 13.23 45.16
CA GLY A 147 -23.07 13.90 46.38
C GLY A 147 -24.11 14.94 46.83
N PRO A 148 -24.23 15.25 48.13
CA PRO A 148 -25.06 16.37 48.56
C PRO A 148 -24.70 17.61 47.72
N PRO A 149 -25.68 18.41 47.23
CA PRO A 149 -25.41 19.59 46.40
C PRO A 149 -24.31 20.50 46.98
N ASP A 150 -24.28 20.61 48.30
CA ASP A 150 -23.28 21.35 49.07
C ASP A 150 -21.83 20.87 48.86
N VAL A 151 -21.62 19.58 48.61
CA VAL A 151 -20.29 19.01 48.31
C VAL A 151 -19.88 19.38 46.89
N GLU A 152 -20.81 19.30 45.93
CA GLU A 152 -20.52 19.66 44.53
C GLU A 152 -20.17 21.15 44.39
N ASP A 153 -20.86 22.01 45.14
CA ASP A 153 -20.56 23.44 45.18
C ASP A 153 -19.20 23.72 45.83
N ALA A 154 -18.85 23.01 46.91
CA ALA A 154 -17.54 23.10 47.53
C ALA A 154 -16.42 22.63 46.57
N VAL A 155 -16.64 21.52 45.85
CA VAL A 155 -15.71 21.03 44.81
C VAL A 155 -15.55 22.09 43.71
N ARG A 156 -16.65 22.62 43.19
CA ARG A 156 -16.63 23.63 42.12
C ARG A 156 -15.90 24.91 42.55
N ALA A 157 -16.03 25.30 43.82
CA ALA A 157 -15.35 26.46 44.38
C ALA A 157 -13.84 26.24 44.55
N GLY A 158 -13.40 25.01 44.84
CA GLY A 158 -11.98 24.67 45.03
C GLY A 158 -11.20 24.42 43.74
N LEU A 159 -11.87 24.08 42.63
CA LEU A 159 -11.21 23.72 41.37
C LEU A 159 -10.40 24.87 40.76
N PRO A 160 -9.25 24.58 40.11
CA PRO A 160 -8.46 25.59 39.43
C PRO A 160 -9.28 26.27 38.32
N TYR A 161 -9.33 27.60 38.37
CA TYR A 161 -10.04 28.43 37.41
C TYR A 161 -9.15 29.60 36.99
N ARG A 162 -9.02 29.83 35.68
CA ARG A 162 -8.31 30.98 35.11
C ARG A 162 -9.27 31.82 34.29
N SER A 163 -9.60 33.01 34.78
CA SER A 163 -10.29 34.03 33.99
C SER A 163 -9.42 34.39 32.77
N PRO A 164 -9.98 34.52 31.55
CA PRO A 164 -11.40 34.67 31.23
C PRO A 164 -12.14 33.38 30.82
N ALA A 165 -11.57 32.18 31.02
CA ALA A 165 -12.23 30.93 30.62
C ALA A 165 -13.58 30.76 31.36
N PRO A 166 -14.56 30.00 30.82
CA PRO A 166 -15.75 29.62 31.57
C PRO A 166 -15.39 28.70 32.75
N ARG A 167 -16.18 28.74 33.83
CA ARG A 167 -15.95 27.85 34.99
C ARG A 167 -16.03 26.39 34.55
N PRO A 168 -15.14 25.52 35.09
CA PRO A 168 -15.13 24.11 34.73
C PRO A 168 -16.46 23.45 35.09
N ARG A 169 -16.97 22.61 34.19
CA ARG A 169 -18.20 21.86 34.42
C ARG A 169 -17.85 20.56 35.13
N LEU A 170 -18.64 20.20 36.14
CA LEU A 170 -18.57 18.88 36.76
C LEU A 170 -19.46 17.93 35.97
N GLY A 171 -18.92 16.76 35.62
CA GLY A 171 -19.71 15.63 35.16
C GLY A 171 -20.52 15.01 36.31
N ALA A 172 -21.22 13.91 36.03
CA ALA A 172 -21.93 13.15 37.06
C ALA A 172 -20.96 12.62 38.12
N GLY A 173 -21.30 12.84 39.41
CA GLY A 173 -20.55 12.28 40.52
C GLY A 173 -20.75 10.78 40.63
N VAL A 174 -19.65 10.02 40.59
CA VAL A 174 -19.68 8.56 40.70
C VAL A 174 -19.26 8.14 42.10
N ARG A 175 -20.14 7.42 42.80
CA ARG A 175 -19.82 6.81 44.09
C ARG A 175 -19.06 5.51 43.90
N VAL A 176 -17.86 5.46 44.47
CA VAL A 176 -17.06 4.25 44.61
C VAL A 176 -17.33 3.66 45.99
N VAL A 177 -17.51 2.35 46.06
CA VAL A 177 -17.83 1.65 47.32
C VAL A 177 -16.55 1.21 48.03
N ARG A 178 -15.54 0.79 47.27
CA ARG A 178 -14.27 0.25 47.78
C ARG A 178 -13.09 0.96 47.12
N PRO A 179 -12.54 2.01 47.74
CA PRO A 179 -12.94 2.64 49.01
C PRO A 179 -14.15 3.58 48.86
N PRO A 180 -14.82 3.97 49.96
CA PRO A 180 -15.94 4.91 49.91
C PRO A 180 -15.44 6.32 49.56
N VAL A 181 -15.56 6.69 48.29
CA VAL A 181 -15.18 8.01 47.75
C VAL A 181 -16.15 8.41 46.64
N THR A 182 -16.44 9.69 46.50
CA THR A 182 -17.17 10.21 45.33
C THR A 182 -16.19 10.89 44.39
N VAL A 183 -16.27 10.54 43.11
CA VAL A 183 -15.36 11.04 42.07
C VAL A 183 -16.16 11.72 40.98
N TRP A 184 -15.79 12.95 40.63
CA TRP A 184 -16.35 13.70 39.51
C TRP A 184 -15.28 13.87 38.45
N GLU A 185 -15.62 13.65 37.18
CA GLU A 185 -14.78 14.15 36.08
C GLU A 185 -15.05 15.65 35.89
N VAL A 186 -13.97 16.42 35.84
CA VAL A 186 -14.01 17.86 35.58
C VAL A 186 -13.89 18.02 34.06
N ALA A 187 -15.02 18.28 33.42
CA ALA A 187 -15.08 18.41 31.98
C ALA A 187 -14.31 19.66 31.52
N GLY A 188 -13.32 19.44 30.64
CA GLY A 188 -12.72 20.49 29.81
C GLY A 188 -13.61 20.83 28.61
N GLU A 189 -13.32 21.92 27.92
CA GLU A 189 -14.12 22.43 26.78
C GLU A 189 -14.22 21.46 25.58
N THR A 190 -13.47 20.35 25.55
CA THR A 190 -13.47 19.39 24.43
C THR A 190 -13.20 17.95 24.90
N GLY A 191 -14.04 16.99 24.49
CA GLY A 191 -14.02 15.58 24.93
C GLY A 191 -12.84 14.71 24.42
N ALA A 192 -11.83 15.32 23.79
CA ALA A 192 -10.64 14.62 23.26
C ALA A 192 -9.33 15.01 23.97
N GLN A 193 -9.41 15.73 25.09
CA GLN A 193 -8.23 16.22 25.79
C GLN A 193 -7.35 15.08 26.31
N GLN A 194 -6.05 15.28 26.17
CA GLN A 194 -5.03 14.36 26.64
C GLN A 194 -4.82 14.44 28.16
N VAL A 195 -5.20 15.57 28.76
CA VAL A 195 -5.22 15.81 30.19
C VAL A 195 -6.66 15.68 30.69
N ARG A 196 -6.92 14.70 31.54
CA ARG A 196 -8.19 14.54 32.26
C ARG A 196 -8.04 15.05 33.67
N ARG A 197 -9.12 15.62 34.21
CA ARG A 197 -9.15 16.20 35.55
C ARG A 197 -10.28 15.56 36.33
N PHE A 198 -10.04 15.22 37.58
CA PHE A 198 -11.01 14.60 38.45
C PHE A 198 -10.96 15.25 39.82
N ALA A 199 -12.11 15.38 40.47
CA ALA A 199 -12.18 15.67 41.89
C ALA A 199 -12.58 14.40 42.63
N ALA A 200 -11.86 14.03 43.69
CA ALA A 200 -12.15 12.87 44.52
C ALA A 200 -12.31 13.34 45.98
N VAL A 201 -13.51 13.20 46.52
CA VAL A 201 -13.83 13.61 47.90
C VAL A 201 -14.26 12.42 48.72
N ALA A 202 -13.53 12.16 49.80
CA ALA A 202 -13.81 11.12 50.77
C ALA A 202 -14.29 11.71 52.10
N VAL A 203 -14.96 10.90 52.91
CA VAL A 203 -15.26 11.25 54.31
C VAL A 203 -14.00 11.03 55.14
N ASP A 204 -13.61 12.04 55.89
CA ASP A 204 -12.56 11.92 56.90
C ASP A 204 -13.10 11.12 58.08
N ARG A 205 -12.54 9.92 58.29
CA ARG A 205 -12.87 9.08 59.45
C ARG A 205 -11.79 9.15 60.54
N GLY A 206 -10.88 10.11 60.46
CA GLY A 206 -9.76 10.26 61.40
C GLY A 206 -8.61 9.30 61.10
N ASP A 207 -8.05 8.69 62.15
CA ASP A 207 -6.75 7.96 62.13
C ASP A 207 -6.76 6.61 61.39
N GLU A 208 -7.85 6.23 60.72
CA GLU A 208 -7.87 5.01 59.90
C GLU A 208 -6.92 5.15 58.70
N PRO A 209 -6.17 4.08 58.31
CA PRO A 209 -5.40 4.08 57.09
C PRO A 209 -6.28 4.51 55.93
N ARG A 210 -5.90 5.59 55.25
CA ARG A 210 -6.68 6.17 54.16
C ARG A 210 -6.64 5.23 52.95
N ASP A 211 -7.53 4.24 52.92
CA ASP A 211 -7.68 3.30 51.79
C ASP A 211 -7.92 4.02 50.46
N VAL A 212 -8.48 5.24 50.53
CA VAL A 212 -8.62 6.18 49.42
C VAL A 212 -7.27 6.54 48.80
N GLU A 213 -6.25 6.86 49.61
CA GLU A 213 -4.91 7.16 49.10
C GLU A 213 -4.26 5.93 48.46
N ARG A 214 -4.45 4.75 49.04
CA ARG A 214 -3.95 3.49 48.43
C ARG A 214 -4.63 3.17 47.10
N TRP A 215 -5.88 3.58 46.93
CA TRP A 215 -6.65 3.38 45.71
C TRP A 215 -6.29 4.40 44.62
N LEU A 216 -6.11 5.67 45.00
CA LEU A 216 -5.79 6.79 44.10
C LEU A 216 -4.31 6.85 43.74
N TRP A 217 -3.40 6.74 44.72
CA TRP A 217 -1.99 7.10 44.58
C TRP A 217 -1.04 5.90 44.46
N HIS A 218 -0.76 5.22 45.57
CA HIS A 218 0.27 4.19 45.62
C HIS A 218 0.05 3.22 46.79
N GLN A 219 0.36 1.93 46.57
CA GLN A 219 0.15 0.85 47.55
C GLN A 219 1.44 0.39 48.27
N GLY A 220 2.56 1.09 48.10
CA GLY A 220 3.84 0.72 48.73
C GLY A 220 4.52 -0.49 48.10
N GLY A 221 4.23 -0.78 46.82
CA GLY A 221 4.77 -1.92 46.07
C GLY A 221 5.06 -1.58 44.61
N GLY A 222 5.63 -2.53 43.85
CA GLY A 222 6.04 -2.33 42.46
C GLY A 222 4.90 -2.16 41.44
N THR A 223 3.66 -1.97 41.87
CA THR A 223 2.47 -1.91 41.02
C THR A 223 1.79 -0.55 41.12
N PRO A 224 1.27 0.01 40.00
CA PRO A 224 0.49 1.24 40.05
C PRO A 224 -0.80 1.05 40.85
N ALA A 225 -1.29 2.11 41.49
CA ALA A 225 -2.53 2.06 42.26
C ALA A 225 -3.74 1.64 41.39
N PRO A 226 -4.77 1.01 41.97
CA PRO A 226 -5.92 0.52 41.22
C PRO A 226 -6.58 1.57 40.31
N PHE A 227 -6.75 2.81 40.80
CA PHE A 227 -7.33 3.87 39.98
C PHE A 227 -6.34 4.37 38.92
N ALA A 228 -5.05 4.46 39.22
CA ALA A 228 -4.01 4.77 38.23
C ALA A 228 -4.01 3.77 37.06
N ARG A 229 -4.22 2.48 37.33
CA ARG A 229 -4.34 1.43 36.29
C ARG A 229 -5.60 1.61 35.44
N TYR A 230 -6.71 1.97 36.07
CA TYR A 230 -7.94 2.31 35.35
C TYR A 230 -7.72 3.51 34.42
N LEU A 231 -7.12 4.58 34.93
CA LEU A 231 -6.84 5.81 34.17
C LEU A 231 -5.86 5.57 33.02
N ALA A 232 -4.87 4.70 33.21
CA ALA A 232 -3.95 4.31 32.14
C ALA A 232 -4.64 3.56 31.01
N ALA A 233 -5.50 2.58 31.32
CA ALA A 233 -6.29 1.89 30.31
C ALA A 233 -7.25 2.88 29.58
N ALA A 234 -7.86 3.81 30.31
CA ALA A 234 -8.71 4.83 29.71
C ALA A 234 -7.94 5.82 28.81
N ALA A 235 -6.69 6.13 29.18
CA ALA A 235 -5.78 6.95 28.38
C ALA A 235 -5.32 6.21 27.11
N GLU A 236 -5.01 4.92 27.23
CA GLU A 236 -4.62 4.05 26.11
C GLU A 236 -5.73 3.94 25.06
N VAL A 237 -6.97 3.69 25.48
CA VAL A 237 -8.14 3.67 24.56
C VAL A 237 -8.29 5.00 23.82
N ARG A 238 -8.20 6.13 24.53
CA ARG A 238 -8.29 7.46 23.90
C ARG A 238 -7.11 7.73 22.97
N TYR A 239 -5.90 7.31 23.36
CA TYR A 239 -4.71 7.44 22.53
C TYR A 239 -4.87 6.67 21.22
N GLU A 240 -5.24 5.39 21.28
CA GLU A 240 -5.45 4.58 20.08
C GLU A 240 -6.57 5.14 19.20
N THR A 241 -7.64 5.68 19.81
CA THR A 241 -8.71 6.38 19.08
C THR A 241 -8.18 7.60 18.32
N ARG A 242 -7.31 8.41 18.95
CA ARG A 242 -6.68 9.57 18.29
C ARG A 242 -5.71 9.14 17.19
N VAL A 243 -4.91 8.12 17.44
CA VAL A 243 -3.95 7.56 16.47
C VAL A 243 -4.67 7.01 15.25
N HIS A 244 -5.81 6.35 15.43
CA HIS A 244 -6.67 5.88 14.33
C HIS A 244 -7.34 7.02 13.55
N ALA A 245 -7.75 8.09 14.25
CA ALA A 245 -8.39 9.24 13.61
C ALA A 245 -7.42 10.16 12.86
N ALA A 246 -6.13 10.14 13.18
CA ALA A 246 -5.13 11.05 12.62
C ALA A 246 -4.93 10.84 11.09
N PRO A 247 -5.07 11.88 10.25
CA PRO A 247 -4.98 11.74 8.79
C PRO A 247 -3.61 11.28 8.27
N ASP A 248 -2.50 11.78 8.83
CA ASP A 248 -1.16 11.68 8.22
C ASP A 248 -0.03 11.24 9.18
N GLY A 249 -0.37 10.66 10.34
CA GLY A 249 0.59 10.38 11.42
C GLY A 249 1.16 8.97 11.46
N GLY A 250 1.51 8.36 10.31
CA GLY A 250 2.12 7.04 10.25
C GLY A 250 1.27 5.88 10.79
N ALA A 251 0.04 6.11 11.23
CA ALA A 251 -1.03 5.15 11.53
C ALA A 251 -1.98 5.03 10.35
N PRO A 252 -2.88 4.03 10.28
CA PRO A 252 -3.87 4.01 9.24
C PRO A 252 -4.83 5.15 9.57
N GLY A 253 -4.60 6.33 9.00
CA GLY A 253 -5.63 7.35 8.92
C GLY A 253 -6.89 6.71 8.37
N ARG A 254 -8.05 7.20 8.83
CA ARG A 254 -9.39 6.71 8.49
C ARG A 254 -9.31 6.07 7.13
N PRO A 255 -9.50 4.74 7.03
CA PRO A 255 -9.20 4.07 5.80
C PRO A 255 -10.01 4.73 4.69
N ASP A 256 -9.28 5.34 3.76
CA ASP A 256 -9.85 5.70 2.48
C ASP A 256 -10.17 4.38 1.78
N HIS A 257 -11.27 3.76 2.21
CA HIS A 257 -11.88 2.58 1.61
C HIS A 257 -12.14 2.87 0.12
N GLY A 258 -12.38 4.14 -0.23
CA GLY A 258 -12.47 4.62 -1.59
C GLY A 258 -11.16 4.47 -2.36
N GLY A 259 -10.01 4.80 -1.76
CA GLY A 259 -8.71 4.81 -2.44
C GLY A 259 -8.23 3.43 -2.92
N ALA A 260 -8.31 2.40 -2.06
CA ALA A 260 -7.90 1.04 -2.42
C ALA A 260 -8.90 0.40 -3.40
N GLY A 261 -10.21 0.51 -3.10
CA GLY A 261 -11.28 0.05 -3.98
C GLY A 261 -11.20 0.69 -5.36
N ALA A 262 -11.12 2.01 -5.44
CA ALA A 262 -11.02 2.73 -6.71
C ALA A 262 -9.73 2.44 -7.48
N LEU A 263 -8.64 2.02 -6.82
CA LEU A 263 -7.45 1.55 -7.53
C LEU A 263 -7.70 0.18 -8.16
N VAL A 264 -8.33 -0.75 -7.43
CA VAL A 264 -8.74 -2.06 -7.95
C VAL A 264 -9.73 -1.89 -9.09
N ASP A 265 -10.77 -1.08 -8.92
CA ASP A 265 -11.79 -0.84 -9.95
C ASP A 265 -11.19 -0.20 -11.21
N ARG A 266 -10.24 0.73 -11.07
CA ARG A 266 -9.50 1.29 -12.22
C ARG A 266 -8.61 0.26 -12.91
N ALA A 267 -7.98 -0.64 -12.14
CA ALA A 267 -7.16 -1.70 -12.70
C ALA A 267 -8.01 -2.74 -13.44
N LEU A 268 -9.18 -3.10 -12.89
CA LEU A 268 -10.15 -3.97 -13.55
C LEU A 268 -10.76 -3.30 -14.79
N GLY A 269 -11.09 -2.01 -14.73
CA GLY A 269 -11.56 -1.26 -15.90
C GLY A 269 -10.52 -1.18 -17.04
N ALA A 270 -9.23 -1.36 -16.76
CA ALA A 270 -8.22 -1.50 -17.80
C ALA A 270 -8.33 -2.83 -18.57
N LEU A 271 -8.91 -3.88 -17.97
CA LEU A 271 -9.21 -5.14 -18.64
C LEU A 271 -10.37 -4.99 -19.63
N ASP A 272 -11.41 -4.24 -19.26
CA ASP A 272 -12.63 -4.07 -20.06
C ASP A 272 -12.40 -3.30 -21.37
N ARG A 273 -11.27 -2.61 -21.51
CA ARG A 273 -10.92 -1.94 -22.77
C ARG A 273 -10.71 -3.00 -23.86
N PRO A 274 -11.36 -2.96 -25.03
CA PRO A 274 -11.11 -3.94 -26.09
C PRO A 274 -9.66 -3.84 -26.59
N ALA A 275 -9.02 -4.99 -26.85
CA ALA A 275 -7.71 -5.03 -27.47
C ALA A 275 -7.82 -4.60 -28.94
N THR A 276 -7.34 -3.40 -29.25
CA THR A 276 -7.24 -2.94 -30.64
C THR A 276 -5.94 -3.42 -31.28
N ALA A 277 -5.94 -3.63 -32.59
CA ALA A 277 -4.77 -4.10 -33.34
C ALA A 277 -3.54 -3.16 -33.27
N GLU A 278 -3.71 -1.94 -32.77
CA GLU A 278 -2.66 -0.91 -32.60
C GLU A 278 -2.14 -0.76 -31.16
N ASP A 279 -2.60 -1.58 -30.21
CA ASP A 279 -2.33 -1.37 -28.77
C ASP A 279 -0.96 -1.96 -28.34
N ASP A 280 0.12 -1.36 -28.88
CA ASP A 280 1.50 -1.88 -28.79
C ASP A 280 2.06 -1.98 -27.34
N ASP A 281 1.49 -1.23 -26.38
CA ASP A 281 1.92 -1.18 -24.97
C ASP A 281 0.89 -1.77 -23.97
N ARG A 282 -0.16 -2.46 -24.43
CA ARG A 282 -1.20 -2.98 -23.52
C ARG A 282 -0.66 -3.93 -22.45
N ALA A 283 0.23 -4.85 -22.83
CA ALA A 283 0.89 -5.74 -21.87
C ALA A 283 1.72 -4.95 -20.85
N GLY A 284 2.33 -3.84 -21.26
CA GLY A 284 3.05 -2.92 -20.37
C GLY A 284 2.11 -2.19 -19.42
N GLU A 285 0.94 -1.75 -19.88
CA GLU A 285 -0.09 -1.13 -19.03
C GLU A 285 -0.60 -2.11 -17.96
N LEU A 286 -0.97 -3.34 -18.34
CA LEU A 286 -1.43 -4.37 -17.42
C LEU A 286 -0.33 -4.72 -16.39
N ALA A 287 0.93 -4.82 -16.82
CA ALA A 287 2.06 -5.04 -15.92
C ALA A 287 2.26 -3.86 -14.94
N ARG A 288 2.07 -2.61 -15.37
CA ARG A 288 2.12 -1.43 -14.49
C ARG A 288 1.00 -1.46 -13.45
N TRP A 289 -0.22 -1.81 -13.85
CA TRP A 289 -1.34 -1.98 -12.91
C TRP A 289 -1.08 -3.10 -11.91
N ARG A 290 -0.60 -4.25 -12.36
CA ARG A 290 -0.20 -5.36 -11.51
C ARG A 290 0.83 -4.92 -10.45
N ASN A 291 1.88 -4.23 -10.88
CA ASN A 291 2.92 -3.77 -9.95
C ASN A 291 2.39 -2.74 -8.94
N ARG A 292 1.45 -1.86 -9.35
CA ARG A 292 0.77 -0.94 -8.43
C ARG A 292 -0.09 -1.66 -7.39
N LEU A 293 -0.83 -2.70 -7.79
CA LEU A 293 -1.64 -3.50 -6.88
C LEU A 293 -0.78 -4.36 -5.94
N LEU A 294 0.35 -4.89 -6.42
CA LEU A 294 1.35 -5.56 -5.57
C LEU A 294 1.93 -4.60 -4.53
N ALA A 295 2.27 -3.36 -4.92
CA ALA A 295 2.72 -2.32 -3.99
C ALA A 295 1.64 -1.93 -2.98
N LEU A 296 0.37 -1.83 -3.40
CA LEU A 296 -0.77 -1.62 -2.49
C LEU A 296 -0.92 -2.76 -1.48
N THR A 297 -0.68 -4.01 -1.90
CA THR A 297 -0.87 -5.20 -1.03
C THR A 297 0.29 -5.39 -0.05
N ALA A 298 1.53 -5.27 -0.54
CA ALA A 298 2.75 -5.70 0.14
C ALA A 298 3.73 -4.56 0.48
N GLY A 299 3.46 -3.32 0.07
CA GLY A 299 4.32 -2.18 0.40
C GLY A 299 4.39 -1.90 1.90
N SER A 300 5.37 -1.08 2.31
CA SER A 300 5.58 -0.66 3.71
C SER A 300 4.39 0.11 4.31
N SER A 301 3.54 0.70 3.46
CA SER A 301 2.25 1.31 3.81
C SER A 301 1.05 0.54 3.23
N GLY A 302 1.27 -0.69 2.78
CA GLY A 302 0.29 -1.51 2.09
C GLY A 302 -0.78 -2.10 3.02
N LEU A 303 -1.79 -2.71 2.42
CA LEU A 303 -2.94 -3.30 3.12
C LEU A 303 -2.51 -4.32 4.19
N THR A 304 -1.46 -5.09 3.95
CA THR A 304 -0.95 -6.06 4.93
C THR A 304 -0.49 -5.39 6.23
N GLN A 305 0.32 -4.33 6.12
CA GLN A 305 0.80 -3.59 7.29
C GLN A 305 -0.35 -2.91 8.03
N ARG A 306 -1.33 -2.36 7.27
CA ARG A 306 -2.53 -1.74 7.84
C ARG A 306 -3.38 -2.75 8.61
N ILE A 307 -3.64 -3.94 8.04
CA ILE A 307 -4.36 -5.03 8.72
C ILE A 307 -3.64 -5.42 10.01
N THR A 308 -2.32 -5.64 9.96
CA THR A 308 -1.53 -5.99 11.16
C THR A 308 -1.70 -4.92 12.24
N ARG A 309 -1.55 -3.64 11.88
CA ARG A 309 -1.68 -2.55 12.84
C ARG A 309 -3.08 -2.41 13.43
N VAL A 310 -4.13 -2.58 12.64
CA VAL A 310 -5.51 -2.54 13.15
C VAL A 310 -5.77 -3.75 14.08
N ARG A 311 -5.19 -4.93 13.81
CA ARG A 311 -5.26 -6.10 14.71
C ARG A 311 -4.54 -5.85 16.03
N GLU A 312 -3.35 -5.26 15.98
CA GLU A 312 -2.59 -4.86 17.18
C GLU A 312 -3.40 -3.88 18.01
N MET A 313 -3.88 -2.79 17.40
CA MET A 313 -4.72 -1.78 18.05
C MET A 313 -5.98 -2.40 18.68
N ARG A 314 -6.68 -3.29 17.96
CA ARG A 314 -7.87 -3.99 18.47
C ARG A 314 -7.53 -4.82 19.71
N THR A 315 -6.39 -5.50 19.69
CA THR A 315 -5.92 -6.32 20.81
C THR A 315 -5.62 -5.45 22.02
N THR A 316 -4.86 -4.36 21.83
CA THR A 316 -4.53 -3.38 22.87
C THR A 316 -5.80 -2.78 23.50
N VAL A 317 -6.74 -2.31 22.69
CA VAL A 317 -8.00 -1.73 23.17
C VAL A 317 -8.85 -2.79 23.89
N GLY A 318 -8.88 -4.04 23.41
CA GLY A 318 -9.59 -5.13 24.09
C GLY A 318 -9.03 -5.46 25.47
N ILE A 319 -7.70 -5.46 25.64
CA ILE A 319 -7.03 -5.62 26.94
C ILE A 319 -7.37 -4.44 27.87
N SER A 320 -7.35 -3.22 27.32
CA SER A 320 -7.76 -2.02 28.04
C SER A 320 -9.23 -2.09 28.48
N GLU A 321 -10.15 -2.51 27.61
CA GLU A 321 -11.58 -2.68 27.94
C GLU A 321 -11.77 -3.66 29.10
N ALA A 322 -11.10 -4.83 29.04
CA ALA A 322 -11.13 -5.81 30.12
C ALA A 322 -10.57 -5.23 31.43
N THR A 323 -9.51 -4.43 31.35
CA THR A 323 -8.93 -3.74 32.52
C THR A 323 -9.89 -2.71 33.10
N LEU A 324 -10.52 -1.87 32.26
CA LEU A 324 -11.52 -0.89 32.68
C LEU A 324 -12.67 -1.57 33.44
N ARG A 325 -13.20 -2.67 32.89
CA ARG A 325 -14.29 -3.45 33.49
C ARG A 325 -13.88 -4.03 34.84
N ALA A 326 -12.76 -4.75 34.88
CA ALA A 326 -12.26 -5.37 36.11
C ALA A 326 -12.00 -4.35 37.24
N ARG A 327 -11.47 -3.15 36.90
CA ARG A 327 -11.20 -2.11 37.90
C ARG A 327 -12.47 -1.42 38.39
N ARG A 328 -13.44 -1.16 37.50
CA ARG A 328 -14.77 -0.66 37.86
C ARG A 328 -15.48 -1.61 38.82
N ASP A 329 -15.49 -2.90 38.50
CA ASP A 329 -16.19 -3.93 39.28
C ASP A 329 -15.52 -4.12 40.65
N ALA A 330 -14.19 -4.14 40.69
CA ALA A 330 -13.43 -4.20 41.94
C ALA A 330 -13.71 -2.98 42.85
N ALA A 331 -13.84 -1.79 42.26
CA ALA A 331 -14.19 -0.55 42.96
C ALA A 331 -15.65 -0.54 43.48
N GLY A 332 -16.48 -1.50 43.02
CA GLY A 332 -17.89 -1.63 43.43
C GLY A 332 -18.79 -0.55 42.86
N VAL A 333 -18.46 0.00 41.70
CA VAL A 333 -19.29 0.98 41.00
C VAL A 333 -20.54 0.27 40.45
N PRO A 334 -21.77 0.75 40.72
CA PRO A 334 -23.00 0.14 40.21
C PRO A 334 -23.02 0.01 38.69
N ALA A 335 -23.64 -1.06 38.17
CA ALA A 335 -23.65 -1.40 36.75
C ALA A 335 -24.36 -0.36 35.88
N ASP A 336 -25.33 0.35 36.45
CA ASP A 336 -26.17 1.39 35.85
C ASP A 336 -25.72 2.81 36.20
N ALA A 337 -24.68 2.97 37.03
CA ALA A 337 -24.19 4.28 37.42
C ALA A 337 -23.71 5.08 36.17
N PRO A 338 -24.27 6.28 35.91
CA PRO A 338 -23.80 7.14 34.83
C PRO A 338 -22.42 7.72 35.17
N GLY A 339 -21.77 8.30 34.16
CA GLY A 339 -20.50 9.03 34.31
C GLY A 339 -19.31 8.33 33.65
N PHE A 340 -18.10 8.80 34.00
CA PHE A 340 -16.89 8.51 33.24
C PHE A 340 -16.54 7.00 33.16
N PHE A 341 -16.90 6.20 34.17
CA PHE A 341 -16.73 4.74 34.12
C PHE A 341 -17.52 4.09 32.99
N ALA A 342 -18.79 4.47 32.83
CA ALA A 342 -19.65 3.96 31.78
C ALA A 342 -19.24 4.54 30.42
N GLU A 343 -18.86 5.81 30.36
CA GLU A 343 -18.41 6.46 29.12
C GLU A 343 -17.11 5.87 28.58
N ASP A 344 -16.11 5.62 29.43
CA ASP A 344 -14.83 5.01 29.04
C ASP A 344 -15.03 3.56 28.54
N LEU A 345 -15.89 2.79 29.21
CA LEU A 345 -16.26 1.44 28.76
C LEU A 345 -17.00 1.46 27.43
N ALA A 346 -17.96 2.37 27.27
CA ALA A 346 -18.71 2.51 26.03
C ALA A 346 -17.82 2.98 24.87
N LEU A 347 -16.85 3.87 25.14
CA LEU A 347 -15.84 4.28 24.17
C LEU A 347 -14.99 3.10 23.72
N ALA A 348 -14.43 2.33 24.67
CA ALA A 348 -13.61 1.16 24.38
C ALA A 348 -14.38 0.13 23.54
N HIS A 349 -15.60 -0.20 23.97
CA HIS A 349 -16.46 -1.17 23.30
C HIS A 349 -16.78 -0.76 21.84
N ARG A 350 -17.25 0.49 21.64
CA ARG A 350 -17.53 1.01 20.29
C ARG A 350 -16.28 1.04 19.41
N PHE A 351 -15.11 1.31 20.00
CA PHE A 351 -13.87 1.36 19.23
C PHE A 351 -13.39 -0.04 18.84
N VAL A 352 -13.52 -1.05 19.69
CA VAL A 352 -13.27 -2.46 19.32
C VAL A 352 -14.18 -2.91 18.18
N GLN A 353 -15.47 -2.56 18.23
CA GLN A 353 -16.41 -2.84 17.14
C GLN A 353 -15.95 -2.19 15.84
N ARG A 354 -15.63 -0.89 15.88
CA ARG A 354 -15.13 -0.16 14.71
C ARG A 354 -13.87 -0.76 14.11
N LEU A 355 -12.90 -1.14 14.93
CA LEU A 355 -11.67 -1.79 14.46
C LEU A 355 -11.96 -3.18 13.85
N THR A 356 -12.98 -3.87 14.34
CA THR A 356 -13.43 -5.14 13.78
C THR A 356 -14.04 -4.93 12.39
N ASP A 357 -14.91 -3.93 12.23
CA ASP A 357 -15.48 -3.58 10.93
C ASP A 357 -14.40 -3.14 9.94
N ASP A 358 -13.46 -2.29 10.37
CA ASP A 358 -12.33 -1.84 9.54
C ASP A 358 -11.48 -3.02 9.05
N LEU A 359 -11.27 -4.05 9.88
CA LEU A 359 -10.54 -5.26 9.48
C LEU A 359 -11.28 -6.03 8.38
N VAL A 360 -12.61 -6.18 8.49
CA VAL A 360 -13.41 -6.85 7.47
C VAL A 360 -13.25 -6.14 6.12
N TYR A 361 -13.34 -4.81 6.09
CA TYR A 361 -13.16 -4.05 4.85
C TYR A 361 -11.73 -4.13 4.30
N LEU A 362 -10.71 -3.99 5.15
CA LEU A 362 -9.31 -4.07 4.71
C LEU A 362 -8.94 -5.46 4.19
N GLU A 363 -9.48 -6.51 4.79
CA GLU A 363 -9.27 -7.89 4.33
C GLU A 363 -9.96 -8.15 2.99
N ALA A 364 -11.19 -7.66 2.82
CA ALA A 364 -11.90 -7.72 1.55
C ALA A 364 -11.16 -6.94 0.44
N ASP A 365 -10.67 -5.73 0.73
CA ASP A 365 -9.88 -4.94 -0.22
C ASP A 365 -8.59 -5.65 -0.63
N ARG A 366 -7.92 -6.29 0.33
CA ARG A 366 -6.70 -7.07 0.06
C ARG A 366 -6.99 -8.28 -0.82
N GLU A 367 -8.10 -8.97 -0.58
CA GLU A 367 -8.49 -10.12 -1.39
C GLU A 367 -8.85 -9.71 -2.81
N ARG A 368 -9.68 -8.66 -2.98
CA ARG A 368 -9.98 -8.09 -4.30
C ARG A 368 -8.72 -7.65 -5.06
N ALA A 369 -7.75 -7.06 -4.38
CA ALA A 369 -6.49 -6.67 -5.01
C ALA A 369 -5.66 -7.88 -5.46
N ARG A 370 -5.65 -8.99 -4.69
CA ARG A 370 -4.95 -10.24 -5.06
C ARG A 370 -5.62 -10.94 -6.24
N ASP A 371 -6.94 -10.97 -6.26
CA ASP A 371 -7.71 -11.51 -7.38
C ASP A 371 -7.44 -10.71 -8.65
N ALA A 372 -7.50 -9.37 -8.56
CA ALA A 372 -7.20 -8.49 -9.68
C ALA A 372 -5.76 -8.66 -10.20
N VAL A 373 -4.77 -8.82 -9.31
CA VAL A 373 -3.38 -9.14 -9.71
C VAL A 373 -3.31 -10.43 -10.52
N SER A 374 -4.04 -11.46 -10.12
CA SER A 374 -4.06 -12.76 -10.81
C SER A 374 -4.69 -12.66 -12.19
N VAL A 375 -5.82 -11.95 -12.31
CA VAL A 375 -6.50 -11.71 -13.59
C VAL A 375 -5.64 -10.86 -14.53
N LEU A 376 -5.03 -9.78 -14.03
CA LEU A 376 -4.12 -8.94 -14.82
C LEU A 376 -2.89 -9.70 -15.33
N ALA A 377 -2.35 -10.63 -14.52
CA ALA A 377 -1.22 -11.46 -14.93
C ALA A 377 -1.62 -12.41 -16.06
N LEU A 378 -2.75 -13.09 -15.92
CA LEU A 378 -3.30 -13.98 -16.95
C LEU A 378 -3.53 -13.23 -18.26
N GLU A 379 -4.13 -12.04 -18.20
CA GLU A 379 -4.43 -11.27 -19.41
C GLU A 379 -3.18 -10.68 -20.07
N ALA A 380 -2.20 -10.24 -19.27
CA ALA A 380 -0.91 -9.82 -19.82
C ALA A 380 -0.20 -10.96 -20.56
N GLU A 381 -0.29 -12.19 -20.04
CA GLU A 381 0.24 -13.39 -20.70
C GLU A 381 -0.53 -13.71 -22.00
N ASN A 382 -1.86 -13.63 -21.99
CA ASN A 382 -2.70 -13.81 -23.18
C ASN A 382 -2.34 -12.82 -24.29
N VAL A 383 -2.20 -11.53 -23.95
CA VAL A 383 -1.82 -10.47 -24.92
C VAL A 383 -0.43 -10.73 -25.50
N LEU A 384 0.54 -11.14 -24.67
CA LEU A 384 1.88 -11.48 -25.13
C LEU A 384 1.88 -12.73 -26.03
N GLN A 385 1.08 -13.74 -25.70
CA GLN A 385 0.94 -14.94 -26.52
C GLN A 385 0.33 -14.62 -27.89
N HIS A 386 -0.76 -13.85 -27.93
CA HIS A 386 -1.41 -13.43 -29.17
C HIS A 386 -0.44 -12.63 -30.06
N ARG A 387 0.37 -11.73 -29.47
CA ARG A 387 1.40 -10.98 -30.19
C ARG A 387 2.49 -11.88 -30.77
N ARG A 388 2.93 -12.90 -30.03
CA ARG A 388 3.90 -13.89 -30.52
C ARG A 388 3.34 -14.66 -31.70
N GLU A 389 2.08 -15.07 -31.65
CA GLU A 389 1.41 -15.77 -32.76
C GLU A 389 1.33 -14.89 -34.02
N LEU A 390 0.95 -13.62 -33.89
CA LEU A 390 0.91 -12.67 -35.01
C LEU A 390 2.30 -12.44 -35.62
N THR A 391 3.34 -12.33 -34.78
CA THR A 391 4.72 -12.13 -35.24
C THR A 391 5.22 -13.37 -35.98
N GLN A 392 4.96 -14.56 -35.44
CA GLN A 392 5.28 -15.83 -36.10
C GLN A 392 4.52 -16.00 -37.42
N GLN A 393 3.25 -15.57 -37.50
CA GLN A 393 2.50 -15.58 -38.75
C GLN A 393 3.13 -14.65 -39.80
N ARG A 394 3.53 -13.42 -39.42
CA ARG A 394 4.23 -12.49 -40.32
C ARG A 394 5.56 -13.04 -40.78
N GLU A 395 6.35 -13.63 -39.88
CA GLU A 395 7.62 -14.28 -40.23
C GLU A 395 7.41 -15.45 -41.19
N ARG A 396 6.40 -16.29 -40.99
CA ARG A 396 6.07 -17.39 -41.92
C ARG A 396 5.71 -16.86 -43.31
N VAL A 397 4.97 -15.75 -43.40
CA VAL A 397 4.64 -15.11 -44.69
C VAL A 397 5.91 -14.56 -45.36
N LEU A 398 6.80 -13.92 -44.60
CA LEU A 398 8.07 -13.39 -45.13
C LEU A 398 9.03 -14.51 -45.54
N GLN A 399 9.15 -15.58 -44.76
CA GLN A 399 9.95 -16.76 -45.09
C GLN A 399 9.45 -17.46 -46.35
N ARG A 400 8.12 -17.56 -46.52
CA ARG A 400 7.54 -18.08 -47.77
C ARG A 400 7.91 -17.20 -48.97
N ARG A 401 7.86 -15.88 -48.83
CA ARG A 401 8.27 -14.94 -49.89
C ARG A 401 9.77 -15.00 -50.20
N GLN A 402 10.62 -15.13 -49.19
CA GLN A 402 12.06 -15.29 -49.40
C GLN A 402 12.40 -16.66 -50.02
N GLY A 403 11.72 -17.72 -49.60
CA GLY A 403 11.86 -19.05 -50.19
C GLY A 403 11.48 -19.06 -51.67
N THR A 404 10.38 -18.41 -52.05
CA THR A 404 10.01 -18.29 -53.47
C THR A 404 11.01 -17.45 -54.27
N LEU A 405 11.53 -16.36 -53.70
CA LEU A 405 12.57 -15.55 -54.36
C LEU A 405 13.90 -16.31 -54.52
N ASN A 406 14.34 -17.07 -53.52
CA ASN A 406 15.57 -17.87 -53.59
C ASN A 406 15.45 -18.98 -54.65
N LEU A 407 14.29 -19.65 -54.73
CA LEU A 407 14.01 -20.62 -55.80
C LEU A 407 14.04 -19.96 -57.19
N LEU A 408 13.53 -18.73 -57.30
CA LEU A 408 13.52 -17.96 -58.54
C LEU A 408 14.94 -17.58 -58.98
N GLN A 409 15.77 -17.14 -58.02
CA GLN A 409 17.17 -16.81 -58.26
C GLN A 409 18.00 -18.04 -58.67
N SER A 410 17.83 -19.18 -57.99
CA SER A 410 18.56 -20.41 -58.33
C SER A 410 18.14 -20.98 -59.68
N ALA A 411 16.84 -20.94 -60.01
CA ALA A 411 16.34 -21.34 -61.32
C ALA A 411 16.88 -20.43 -62.45
N PHE A 412 16.92 -19.12 -62.24
CA PHE A 412 17.49 -18.17 -63.19
C PHE A 412 18.99 -18.41 -63.42
N LEU A 413 19.75 -18.58 -62.35
CA LEU A 413 21.20 -18.79 -62.41
C LEU A 413 21.54 -20.14 -63.05
N GLY A 414 20.76 -21.19 -62.75
CA GLY A 414 20.86 -22.49 -63.41
C GLY A 414 20.54 -22.42 -64.91
N ALA A 415 19.54 -21.65 -65.32
CA ALA A 415 19.21 -21.45 -66.73
C ALA A 415 20.33 -20.70 -67.49
N VAL A 416 20.89 -19.63 -66.90
CA VAL A 416 22.02 -18.90 -67.48
C VAL A 416 23.26 -19.78 -67.59
N LEU A 417 23.58 -20.56 -66.55
CA LEU A 417 24.69 -21.52 -66.58
C LEU A 417 24.46 -22.61 -67.62
N MET A 418 23.24 -23.13 -67.79
CA MET A 418 22.95 -24.10 -68.84
C MET A 418 23.16 -23.52 -70.24
N VAL A 419 22.76 -22.27 -70.47
CA VAL A 419 22.99 -21.57 -71.74
C VAL A 419 24.48 -21.36 -71.98
N LEU A 420 25.22 -20.91 -70.96
CA LEU A 420 26.66 -20.67 -71.07
C LEU A 420 27.43 -21.99 -71.28
N ALA A 421 27.05 -23.04 -70.55
CA ALA A 421 27.59 -24.39 -70.71
C ALA A 421 27.24 -24.98 -72.07
N ALA A 422 26.05 -24.73 -72.62
CA ALA A 422 25.72 -25.08 -73.99
C ALA A 422 26.65 -24.36 -74.97
N VAL A 423 26.82 -23.03 -74.84
CA VAL A 423 27.76 -22.25 -75.67
C VAL A 423 29.19 -22.80 -75.58
N GLN A 424 29.65 -23.18 -74.39
CA GLN A 424 30.99 -23.75 -74.18
C GLN A 424 31.10 -25.20 -74.68
N ALA A 425 30.09 -26.05 -74.48
CA ALA A 425 30.06 -27.42 -75.00
C ALA A 425 29.98 -27.46 -76.53
N PHE A 426 29.36 -26.44 -77.15
CA PHE A 426 29.37 -26.20 -78.58
C PHE A 426 30.70 -25.59 -79.10
N SER A 427 31.78 -25.61 -78.31
CA SER A 427 33.15 -25.60 -78.84
C SER A 427 33.47 -26.82 -79.74
N TYR A 428 32.46 -27.65 -80.03
CA TYR A 428 32.43 -28.62 -81.11
C TYR A 428 31.99 -27.97 -82.43
N ARG A 429 32.86 -28.06 -83.46
CA ARG A 429 32.45 -27.90 -84.87
C ARG A 429 31.36 -28.92 -85.15
N VAL A 430 30.08 -28.53 -85.04
CA VAL A 430 28.97 -29.40 -85.41
C VAL A 430 29.03 -29.56 -86.94
N PRO A 431 29.39 -30.74 -87.48
CA PRO A 431 29.68 -30.87 -88.92
C PRO A 431 28.45 -30.63 -89.81
N ALA A 432 27.25 -30.59 -89.21
CA ALA A 432 25.97 -30.52 -89.89
C ALA A 432 25.30 -29.13 -89.85
N LEU A 433 25.83 -28.14 -89.11
CA LEU A 433 25.24 -26.81 -89.01
C LEU A 433 26.14 -25.75 -89.64
N ALA A 434 25.55 -24.99 -90.54
CA ALA A 434 26.19 -23.85 -91.19
C ALA A 434 26.69 -22.83 -90.16
N PRO A 435 27.91 -22.27 -90.31
CA PRO A 435 28.41 -21.19 -89.45
C PRO A 435 27.41 -20.05 -89.17
N PRO A 436 26.59 -19.57 -90.13
CA PRO A 436 25.62 -18.51 -89.86
C PRO A 436 24.44 -18.92 -88.96
N ALA A 437 24.17 -20.21 -88.75
CA ALA A 437 23.04 -20.69 -87.94
C ALA A 437 23.34 -20.75 -86.43
N VAL A 438 24.61 -20.70 -86.03
CA VAL A 438 25.05 -20.85 -84.64
C VAL A 438 24.48 -19.76 -83.71
N PRO A 439 24.50 -18.46 -84.07
CA PRO A 439 23.92 -17.41 -83.22
C PRO A 439 22.40 -17.57 -83.00
N ALA A 440 21.68 -18.01 -84.04
CA ALA A 440 20.24 -18.23 -83.98
C ALA A 440 19.89 -19.39 -83.03
N LEU A 441 20.69 -20.46 -83.05
CA LEU A 441 20.54 -21.61 -82.16
C LEU A 441 20.80 -21.22 -80.70
N ILE A 442 21.86 -20.45 -80.43
CA ILE A 442 22.17 -19.95 -79.08
C ILE A 442 21.03 -19.05 -78.57
N ALA A 443 20.55 -18.13 -79.40
CA ALA A 443 19.43 -17.25 -79.07
C ALA A 443 18.15 -18.04 -78.78
N LEU A 444 17.86 -19.09 -79.56
CA LEU A 444 16.70 -19.97 -79.36
C LEU A 444 16.80 -20.75 -78.04
N LEU A 445 17.97 -21.34 -77.75
CA LEU A 445 18.19 -22.07 -76.50
C LEU A 445 18.08 -21.14 -75.29
N GLY A 446 18.63 -19.92 -75.37
CA GLY A 446 18.48 -18.90 -74.33
C GLY A 446 17.02 -18.46 -74.12
N ALA A 447 16.29 -18.23 -75.22
CA ALA A 447 14.88 -17.91 -75.19
C ALA A 447 14.04 -19.03 -74.55
N LEU A 448 14.31 -20.28 -74.92
CA LEU A 448 13.62 -21.47 -74.45
C LEU A 448 13.86 -21.69 -72.96
N ALA A 449 15.11 -21.54 -72.50
CA ALA A 449 15.48 -21.64 -71.09
C ALA A 449 14.75 -20.60 -70.23
N LEU A 450 14.70 -19.34 -70.68
CA LEU A 450 13.97 -18.26 -70.00
C LEU A 450 12.46 -18.51 -69.97
N LEU A 451 11.87 -18.96 -71.10
CA LEU A 451 10.46 -19.30 -71.18
C LEU A 451 10.11 -20.45 -70.21
N LEU A 452 10.93 -21.50 -70.18
CA LEU A 452 10.71 -22.66 -69.31
C LEU A 452 10.82 -22.28 -67.83
N ALA A 453 11.84 -21.49 -67.45
CA ALA A 453 11.98 -20.98 -66.08
C ALA A 453 10.77 -20.12 -65.66
N THR A 454 10.29 -19.27 -66.56
CA THR A 454 9.11 -18.43 -66.32
C THR A 454 7.83 -19.26 -66.23
N LEU A 455 7.71 -20.34 -67.02
CA LEU A 455 6.58 -21.26 -66.99
C LEU A 455 6.53 -22.05 -65.68
N VAL A 456 7.68 -22.55 -65.20
CA VAL A 456 7.80 -23.23 -63.90
C VAL A 456 7.40 -22.29 -62.77
N LEU A 457 7.86 -21.04 -62.81
CA LEU A 457 7.46 -20.03 -61.84
C LEU A 457 5.95 -19.79 -61.86
N TRP A 458 5.37 -19.65 -63.06
CA TRP A 458 3.94 -19.42 -63.23
C TRP A 458 3.09 -20.59 -62.70
N LEU A 459 3.53 -21.83 -62.91
CA LEU A 459 2.91 -23.04 -62.38
C LEU A 459 3.02 -23.14 -60.84
N ALA A 460 4.13 -22.67 -60.27
CA ALA A 460 4.37 -22.68 -58.82
C ALA A 460 3.62 -21.57 -58.06
N THR A 461 3.27 -20.46 -58.73
CA THR A 461 2.47 -19.39 -58.10
C THR A 461 0.97 -19.75 -57.99
N PRO A 462 0.35 -19.55 -56.80
CA PRO A 462 -1.06 -19.82 -56.58
C PRO A 462 -1.95 -18.89 -57.44
N PRO A 463 -3.15 -19.36 -57.86
CA PRO A 463 -3.97 -18.71 -58.88
C PRO A 463 -4.40 -17.28 -58.54
N GLY A 464 -4.50 -16.92 -57.26
CA GLY A 464 -4.89 -15.56 -56.81
C GLY A 464 -3.79 -14.49 -56.92
N GLU A 465 -2.52 -14.89 -57.07
CA GLU A 465 -1.37 -13.95 -57.10
C GLU A 465 -0.62 -13.96 -58.45
N ARG A 466 -1.18 -14.62 -59.48
CA ARG A 466 -0.57 -14.66 -60.81
C ARG A 466 -0.62 -13.26 -61.43
N GLY A 467 0.52 -12.57 -61.39
CA GLY A 467 0.71 -11.30 -62.08
C GLY A 467 0.39 -11.40 -63.57
N PRO A 468 0.13 -10.27 -64.25
CA PRO A 468 -0.30 -10.27 -65.64
C PRO A 468 0.72 -11.02 -66.50
N GLY A 469 0.30 -12.11 -67.14
CA GLY A 469 1.11 -13.04 -67.94
C GLY A 469 1.79 -12.45 -69.19
N ARG A 470 1.99 -11.13 -69.23
CA ARG A 470 2.68 -10.38 -70.27
C ARG A 470 4.11 -10.89 -70.46
N LEU A 471 4.83 -11.18 -69.36
CA LEU A 471 6.22 -11.63 -69.44
C LEU A 471 6.36 -13.02 -70.08
N GLY A 472 5.52 -13.99 -69.68
CA GLY A 472 5.48 -15.31 -70.32
C GLY A 472 5.08 -15.24 -71.80
N SER A 473 4.16 -14.33 -72.15
CA SER A 473 3.79 -14.11 -73.55
C SER A 473 4.93 -13.51 -74.38
N LEU A 474 5.68 -12.54 -73.84
CA LEU A 474 6.84 -11.94 -74.52
C LEU A 474 7.95 -12.97 -74.76
N LEU A 475 8.24 -13.81 -73.76
CA LEU A 475 9.23 -14.87 -73.89
C LEU A 475 8.81 -15.94 -74.90
N ALA A 476 7.52 -16.29 -74.95
CA ALA A 476 7.00 -17.21 -75.96
C ALA A 476 7.11 -16.61 -77.37
N GLY A 477 6.89 -15.30 -77.50
CA GLY A 477 7.21 -14.58 -78.73
C GLY A 477 8.69 -14.68 -79.06
N LEU A 478 9.58 -14.46 -78.09
CA LEU A 478 11.03 -14.50 -78.30
C LEU A 478 11.51 -15.88 -78.77
N VAL A 479 10.97 -16.96 -78.19
CA VAL A 479 11.18 -18.34 -78.67
C VAL A 479 10.66 -18.51 -80.11
N GLY A 480 9.46 -18.02 -80.41
CA GLY A 480 8.91 -18.08 -81.77
C GLY A 480 9.80 -17.35 -82.78
N GLY A 481 10.23 -16.12 -82.45
CA GLY A 481 11.07 -15.30 -83.33
C GLY A 481 12.46 -15.91 -83.58
N THR A 482 13.11 -16.40 -82.52
CA THR A 482 14.41 -17.08 -82.63
C THR A 482 14.31 -18.43 -83.36
N ALA A 483 13.21 -19.17 -83.20
CA ALA A 483 12.95 -20.39 -83.97
C ALA A 483 12.73 -20.09 -85.46
N GLY A 484 11.97 -19.04 -85.78
CA GLY A 484 11.79 -18.55 -87.15
C GLY A 484 13.10 -18.11 -87.79
N TRP A 485 13.94 -17.39 -87.03
CA TRP A 485 15.29 -17.03 -87.45
C TRP A 485 16.17 -18.25 -87.72
N LEU A 486 16.17 -19.24 -86.83
CA LEU A 486 16.94 -20.47 -87.03
C LEU A 486 16.45 -21.21 -88.29
N ALA A 487 15.14 -21.40 -88.44
CA ALA A 487 14.54 -22.11 -89.57
C ALA A 487 14.88 -21.45 -90.92
N VAL A 488 14.77 -20.12 -91.01
CA VAL A 488 15.08 -19.40 -92.26
C VAL A 488 16.59 -19.42 -92.57
N THR A 489 17.44 -19.37 -91.55
CA THR A 489 18.90 -19.43 -91.74
C THR A 489 19.34 -20.81 -92.22
N VAL A 490 18.76 -21.88 -91.68
CA VAL A 490 19.06 -23.26 -92.10
C VAL A 490 18.54 -23.52 -93.51
N THR A 491 17.30 -23.13 -93.83
CA THR A 491 16.69 -23.38 -95.15
C THR A 491 17.37 -22.58 -96.27
N THR A 492 17.68 -21.30 -96.05
CA THR A 492 18.43 -20.50 -97.03
C THR A 492 19.82 -21.04 -97.28
N HIS A 493 20.52 -21.47 -96.23
CA HIS A 493 21.83 -22.07 -96.38
C HIS A 493 21.78 -23.39 -97.14
N ALA A 494 20.81 -24.25 -96.84
CA ALA A 494 20.61 -25.52 -97.56
C ALA A 494 20.32 -25.31 -99.05
N LEU A 495 19.58 -24.26 -99.42
CA LEU A 495 19.18 -23.98 -100.80
C LEU A 495 20.23 -23.22 -101.61
N THR A 496 21.00 -22.33 -100.97
CA THR A 496 21.87 -21.37 -101.69
C THR A 496 23.35 -21.45 -101.33
N GLY A 497 23.71 -22.19 -100.27
CA GLY A 497 25.05 -22.22 -99.70
C GLY A 497 25.49 -20.91 -99.03
N ARG A 498 24.65 -19.87 -99.01
CA ARG A 498 24.93 -18.55 -98.43
C ARG A 498 24.07 -18.32 -97.17
N GLY A 499 24.44 -17.34 -96.35
CA GLY A 499 23.61 -16.92 -95.23
C GLY A 499 22.34 -16.20 -95.71
N SER A 500 21.25 -16.30 -94.93
CA SER A 500 20.02 -15.53 -95.19
C SER A 500 20.31 -14.04 -95.21
N SER A 501 19.66 -13.29 -96.10
CA SER A 501 19.69 -11.84 -96.05
C SER A 501 18.98 -11.33 -94.79
N VAL A 502 19.48 -10.24 -94.21
CA VAL A 502 18.91 -9.62 -93.00
C VAL A 502 17.42 -9.34 -93.17
N VAL A 503 17.01 -8.88 -94.35
CA VAL A 503 15.61 -8.59 -94.69
C VAL A 503 14.73 -9.84 -94.60
N LEU A 504 15.19 -10.96 -95.16
CA LEU A 504 14.46 -12.23 -95.14
C LEU A 504 14.37 -12.81 -93.73
N THR A 505 15.43 -12.66 -92.93
CA THR A 505 15.46 -13.08 -91.54
C THR A 505 14.39 -12.36 -90.70
N TRP A 506 14.32 -11.03 -90.80
CA TRP A 506 13.32 -10.24 -90.07
C TRP A 506 11.90 -10.51 -90.57
N ALA A 507 11.73 -10.72 -91.88
CA ALA A 507 10.44 -11.05 -92.49
C ALA A 507 9.84 -12.37 -91.96
N VAL A 508 10.67 -13.33 -91.54
CA VAL A 508 10.20 -14.59 -90.93
C VAL A 508 10.16 -14.51 -89.39
N ALA A 509 11.15 -13.88 -88.76
CA ALA A 509 11.24 -13.82 -87.31
C ALA A 509 10.10 -13.00 -86.66
N LEU A 510 9.69 -11.86 -87.25
CA LEU A 510 8.64 -11.01 -86.69
C LEU A 510 7.25 -11.69 -86.68
N PRO A 511 6.78 -12.34 -87.77
CA PRO A 511 5.56 -13.13 -87.74
C PRO A 511 5.63 -14.29 -86.75
N CYS A 512 6.74 -15.03 -86.71
CA CYS A 512 6.89 -16.14 -85.76
C CYS A 512 6.88 -15.65 -84.30
N PHE A 513 7.46 -14.48 -84.02
CA PHE A 513 7.34 -13.81 -82.71
C PHE A 513 5.88 -13.47 -82.39
N GLY A 514 5.17 -12.85 -83.33
CA GLY A 514 3.76 -12.51 -83.18
C GLY A 514 2.88 -13.73 -82.91
N CYS A 515 3.11 -14.83 -83.65
CA CYS A 515 2.42 -16.10 -83.46
C CYS A 515 2.68 -16.72 -82.08
N GLY A 516 3.95 -16.82 -81.66
CA GLY A 516 4.31 -17.33 -80.33
C GLY A 516 3.71 -16.48 -79.20
N TRP A 517 3.75 -15.16 -79.36
CA TRP A 517 3.18 -14.21 -78.41
C TRP A 517 1.65 -14.36 -78.29
N LEU A 518 0.93 -14.39 -79.43
CA LEU A 518 -0.52 -14.51 -79.47
C LEU A 518 -1.01 -15.87 -78.98
N PHE A 519 -0.33 -16.95 -79.33
CA PHE A 519 -0.65 -18.31 -78.89
C PHE A 519 -0.62 -18.39 -77.36
N MET A 520 0.48 -17.94 -76.75
CA MET A 520 0.63 -17.99 -75.30
C MET A 520 -0.34 -17.03 -74.60
N ARG A 521 -0.59 -15.85 -75.18
CA ARG A 521 -1.56 -14.88 -74.64
C ARG A 521 -3.00 -15.42 -74.67
N ARG A 522 -3.39 -16.18 -75.70
CA ARG A 522 -4.69 -16.85 -75.78
C ARG A 522 -4.80 -17.98 -74.75
N ARG A 523 -3.78 -18.83 -74.63
CA ARG A 523 -3.70 -19.91 -73.63
C ARG A 523 -3.81 -19.38 -72.20
N LEU A 524 -3.12 -18.30 -71.89
CA LEU A 524 -3.16 -17.68 -70.56
C LEU A 524 -4.51 -17.03 -70.21
N ARG A 525 -5.28 -16.59 -71.22
CA ARG A 525 -6.64 -16.06 -71.03
C ARG A 525 -7.71 -17.14 -70.89
N ALA A 526 -7.49 -18.32 -71.48
CA ALA A 526 -8.44 -19.44 -71.41
C ALA A 526 -8.34 -20.24 -70.10
N GLY A 527 -7.25 -20.08 -69.33
CA GLY A 527 -7.00 -20.77 -68.07
C GLY A 527 -7.30 -19.96 -66.81
N THR A 528 -7.87 -18.77 -66.93
CA THR A 528 -8.43 -18.00 -65.82
C THR A 528 -9.94 -18.27 -65.77
N PRO A 529 -10.45 -19.02 -64.78
CA PRO A 529 -11.88 -19.21 -64.59
C PRO A 529 -12.60 -17.90 -64.25
#